data_AF-A0A8D3Y076-F1
#
_entry.id   AF-A0A8D3Y076-F1
#
_cell.length_a   1.000
_cell.length_b   1.000
_cell.length_c   1.000
_cell.angle_alpha   90.00
_cell.angle_beta   90.00
_cell.angle_gamma   90.00
#
_symmetry.space_group_name_H-M   'P 1'
#
loop_
_entity.id
_entity.type
_entity.pdbx_description
1 polymer ?
#
loop_
_entity_poly.entity_id
_entity_poly.type
_entity_poly.pdbx_seq_one_letter_code
_entity_poly.pdbx_strand_id
1 'polypeptide(L)'
;MWELVKAGGWIMLPIILCSIVAAAIIAERLWTLRPSRVTPPHLLGQVWKWIKDKQLSNQKLKELRADSPLGEILAAGLANSKRGREIMKECIEEAAARVVHDLERYLNALGTIAGIAPLLGLLGTVLGMIEIFSSFMGSGMANAPQLAGGISKALITTAAGLMVAIPALFFHRFLSRRVDELVVGMEQEAIKLVEVVQGDRDVDLSEGRP
;
A
#
# COMPACT_ATOMS: atom_id res chain seq x y z
N MET A 1 -29.12 -0.21 -1.94
CA MET A 1 -27.95 0.31 -2.69
C MET A 1 -28.39 1.23 -3.83
N TRP A 2 -29.14 0.76 -4.83
CA TRP A 2 -29.61 1.60 -5.95
C TRP A 2 -30.42 2.83 -5.53
N GLU A 3 -31.28 2.69 -4.51
CA GLU A 3 -32.03 3.80 -3.91
C GLU A 3 -31.13 4.83 -3.18
N LEU A 4 -30.01 4.39 -2.57
CA LEU A 4 -29.06 5.29 -1.90
C LEU A 4 -28.27 6.14 -2.92
N VAL A 5 -27.94 5.53 -4.08
CA VAL A 5 -27.24 6.21 -5.17
C VAL A 5 -28.13 7.26 -5.84
N LYS A 6 -29.42 6.95 -6.05
CA LYS A 6 -30.39 7.92 -6.55
C LYS A 6 -30.70 9.02 -5.53
N ALA A 7 -30.75 8.66 -4.24
CA ALA A 7 -31.07 9.61 -3.16
C ALA A 7 -29.96 10.65 -2.93
N GLY A 8 -28.67 10.28 -2.97
CA GLY A 8 -27.56 11.19 -2.63
C GLY A 8 -27.15 12.20 -3.73
N GLY A 9 -27.79 12.18 -4.90
CA GLY A 9 -27.52 13.12 -5.99
C GLY A 9 -26.13 12.93 -6.65
N TRP A 10 -25.66 13.97 -7.34
CA TRP A 10 -24.44 13.89 -8.17
C TRP A 10 -23.17 13.53 -7.37
N ILE A 11 -23.07 13.97 -6.10
CA ILE A 11 -21.90 13.71 -5.24
C ILE A 11 -21.75 12.21 -4.87
N MET A 12 -22.77 11.39 -5.05
CA MET A 12 -22.62 9.94 -4.88
C MET A 12 -21.67 9.32 -5.91
N LEU A 13 -21.58 9.87 -7.12
CA LEU A 13 -20.70 9.34 -8.17
C LEU A 13 -19.22 9.32 -7.77
N PRO A 14 -18.60 10.44 -7.31
CA PRO A 14 -17.21 10.42 -6.87
C PRO A 14 -17.00 9.53 -5.63
N ILE A 15 -17.96 9.44 -4.70
CA ILE A 15 -17.86 8.55 -3.53
C ILE A 15 -17.83 7.07 -3.96
N ILE A 16 -18.67 6.69 -4.93
CA ILE A 16 -18.69 5.32 -5.48
C ILE A 16 -17.38 5.02 -6.21
N LEU A 17 -16.87 5.98 -7.00
CA LEU A 17 -15.57 5.82 -7.66
C LEU A 17 -14.45 5.60 -6.63
N CYS A 18 -14.42 6.41 -5.57
CA CYS A 18 -13.50 6.25 -4.44
C CYS A 18 -13.62 4.84 -3.81
N SER A 19 -14.85 4.32 -3.64
CA SER A 19 -15.08 2.98 -3.10
C SER A 19 -14.50 1.87 -3.98
N ILE A 20 -14.73 1.95 -5.29
CA ILE A 20 -14.23 0.96 -6.26
C ILE A 20 -12.70 0.98 -6.30
N VAL A 21 -12.10 2.17 -6.37
CA VAL A 21 -10.64 2.33 -6.39
C VAL A 21 -10.02 1.84 -5.08
N ALA A 22 -10.61 2.19 -3.92
CA ALA A 22 -10.13 1.70 -2.63
C ALA A 22 -10.17 0.17 -2.55
N ALA A 23 -11.29 -0.45 -2.95
CA ALA A 23 -11.43 -1.90 -2.94
C ALA A 23 -10.41 -2.59 -3.87
N ALA A 24 -10.18 -2.04 -5.06
CA ALA A 24 -9.19 -2.55 -6.01
C ALA A 24 -7.77 -2.49 -5.42
N ILE A 25 -7.38 -1.35 -4.82
CA ILE A 25 -6.06 -1.19 -4.18
C ILE A 25 -5.91 -2.16 -3.01
N ILE A 26 -6.94 -2.31 -2.17
CA ILE A 26 -6.91 -3.21 -1.02
C ILE A 26 -6.70 -4.66 -1.48
N ALA A 27 -7.45 -5.12 -2.48
CA ALA A 27 -7.34 -6.48 -3.00
C ALA A 27 -5.97 -6.74 -3.64
N GLU A 28 -5.48 -5.81 -4.47
CA GLU A 28 -4.17 -5.91 -5.09
C GLU A 28 -3.06 -5.97 -4.04
N ARG A 29 -3.06 -5.06 -3.06
CA ARG A 29 -2.01 -4.99 -2.05
C ARG A 29 -2.02 -6.17 -1.07
N LEU A 30 -3.20 -6.69 -0.72
CA LEU A 30 -3.29 -7.93 0.08
C LEU A 30 -2.70 -9.15 -0.66
N TRP A 31 -2.70 -9.14 -1.99
CA TRP A 31 -2.06 -10.18 -2.79
C TRP A 31 -0.56 -9.95 -2.94
N THR A 32 -0.15 -8.72 -3.26
CA THR A 32 1.24 -8.38 -3.58
C THR A 32 2.14 -8.36 -2.33
N LEU A 33 1.64 -7.89 -1.18
CA LEU A 33 2.40 -7.81 0.09
C LEU A 33 2.47 -9.13 0.87
N ARG A 34 2.32 -10.26 0.18
CA ARG A 34 2.50 -11.58 0.79
C ARG A 34 4.00 -11.85 1.00
N PRO A 35 4.44 -12.27 2.20
CA PRO A 35 5.86 -12.55 2.47
C PRO A 35 6.48 -13.52 1.46
N SER A 36 5.74 -14.55 1.03
CA SER A 36 6.22 -15.52 0.03
C SER A 36 6.60 -14.91 -1.33
N ARG A 37 6.11 -13.70 -1.66
CA ARG A 37 6.49 -12.97 -2.88
C ARG A 37 7.55 -11.91 -2.63
N VAL A 38 7.56 -11.29 -1.44
CA VAL A 38 8.45 -10.16 -1.12
C VAL A 38 9.77 -10.64 -0.52
N THR A 39 9.70 -11.57 0.43
CA THR A 39 10.81 -12.14 1.20
C THR A 39 10.74 -13.67 1.22
N PRO A 40 11.10 -14.37 0.11
CA PRO A 40 11.08 -15.82 0.09
C PRO A 40 12.07 -16.41 1.11
N PRO A 41 11.64 -17.29 2.04
CA PRO A 41 12.43 -17.70 3.21
C PRO A 41 13.71 -18.48 2.87
N HIS A 42 13.86 -18.95 1.63
CA HIS A 42 15.02 -19.71 1.18
C HIS A 42 15.92 -18.91 0.22
N LEU A 43 15.62 -17.64 -0.05
CA LEU A 43 16.34 -16.87 -1.07
C LEU A 43 17.80 -16.64 -0.67
N LEU A 44 18.04 -16.19 0.57
CA LEU A 44 19.40 -16.05 1.09
C LEU A 44 20.18 -17.35 1.09
N GLY A 45 19.55 -18.46 1.49
CA GLY A 45 20.20 -19.77 1.51
C GLY A 45 20.62 -20.23 0.10
N GLN A 46 19.81 -19.93 -0.92
CA GLN A 46 20.14 -20.20 -2.32
C GLN A 46 21.29 -19.32 -2.81
N VAL A 47 21.23 -18.02 -2.52
CA VAL A 47 22.30 -17.06 -2.83
C VAL A 47 23.61 -17.49 -2.19
N TRP A 48 23.57 -17.94 -0.93
CA TRP A 48 24.75 -18.42 -0.22
C TRP A 48 25.39 -19.63 -0.88
N LYS A 49 24.60 -20.62 -1.33
CA LYS A 49 25.12 -21.75 -2.12
C LYS A 49 25.82 -21.27 -3.39
N TRP A 50 25.24 -20.31 -4.11
CA TRP A 50 25.87 -19.77 -5.33
C TRP A 50 27.19 -19.05 -5.07
N ILE A 51 27.31 -18.35 -3.93
CA ILE A 51 28.57 -17.72 -3.52
C ILE A 51 29.62 -18.81 -3.20
N LYS A 52 29.25 -19.81 -2.38
CA LYS A 52 30.15 -20.89 -1.96
C LYS A 52 30.65 -21.73 -3.14
N ASP A 53 29.76 -22.04 -4.08
CA ASP A 53 30.06 -22.85 -5.26
C ASP A 53 30.73 -22.02 -6.39
N LYS A 54 31.01 -20.72 -6.15
CA LYS A 54 31.56 -19.76 -7.13
C LYS A 54 30.75 -19.69 -8.44
N GLN A 55 29.45 -19.96 -8.38
CA GLN A 55 28.56 -19.97 -9.55
C GLN A 55 27.86 -18.63 -9.78
N LEU A 56 28.33 -17.56 -9.15
CA LEU A 56 27.72 -16.25 -9.27
C LEU A 56 28.02 -15.65 -10.66
N SER A 57 27.05 -15.75 -11.56
CA SER A 57 27.14 -15.19 -12.91
C SER A 57 26.21 -13.99 -13.06
N ASN A 58 26.49 -13.14 -14.06
CA ASN A 58 25.60 -12.02 -14.41
C ASN A 58 24.18 -12.49 -14.76
N GLN A 59 24.02 -13.71 -15.25
CA GLN A 59 22.72 -14.29 -15.56
C GLN A 59 21.94 -14.63 -14.29
N LYS A 60 22.57 -15.28 -13.30
CA LYS A 60 21.93 -15.57 -12.01
C LYS A 60 21.57 -14.31 -11.23
N LEU A 61 22.38 -13.25 -11.34
CA LEU A 61 22.06 -11.95 -10.74
C LEU A 61 20.80 -11.32 -11.35
N LYS A 62 20.61 -11.45 -12.66
CA LYS A 62 19.38 -11.00 -13.33
C LYS A 62 18.16 -11.82 -12.90
N GLU A 63 18.31 -13.13 -12.79
CA GLU A 63 17.25 -14.02 -12.30
C GLU A 63 16.87 -13.66 -10.86
N LEU A 64 17.85 -13.48 -9.98
CA LEU A 64 17.64 -13.08 -8.58
C LEU A 64 16.90 -11.74 -8.48
N ARG A 65 17.29 -10.76 -9.30
CA ARG A 65 16.64 -9.45 -9.34
C ARG A 65 15.17 -9.52 -9.78
N ALA A 66 14.83 -10.46 -10.66
CA ALA A 66 13.47 -10.62 -11.17
C ALA A 66 12.57 -11.49 -10.28
N ASP A 67 13.15 -12.24 -9.34
CA ASP A 67 12.43 -13.22 -8.52
C ASP A 67 11.59 -12.55 -7.42
N SER A 68 12.14 -11.54 -6.74
CA SER A 68 11.48 -10.84 -5.64
C SER A 68 12.09 -9.48 -5.32
N PRO A 69 11.35 -8.60 -4.62
CA PRO A 69 11.86 -7.40 -3.97
C PRO A 69 13.15 -7.60 -3.17
N LEU A 70 13.19 -8.63 -2.32
CA LEU A 70 14.41 -8.99 -1.60
C LEU A 70 15.54 -9.38 -2.58
N GLY A 71 15.22 -10.15 -3.62
CA GLY A 71 16.19 -10.54 -4.65
C GLY A 71 16.81 -9.35 -5.38
N GLU A 72 16.04 -8.30 -5.66
CA GLU A 72 16.58 -7.06 -6.22
C GLU A 72 17.63 -6.40 -5.32
N ILE A 73 17.35 -6.31 -4.01
CA ILE A 73 18.28 -5.74 -3.02
C ILE A 73 19.55 -6.59 -2.93
N LEU A 74 19.40 -7.91 -2.82
CA LEU A 74 20.53 -8.84 -2.72
C LEU A 74 21.39 -8.83 -3.99
N ALA A 75 20.77 -8.77 -5.18
CA ALA A 75 21.48 -8.70 -6.45
C ALA A 75 22.31 -7.43 -6.57
N ALA A 76 21.79 -6.27 -6.10
CA ALA A 76 22.50 -5.01 -6.12
C ALA A 76 23.77 -5.04 -5.24
N GLY A 77 23.67 -5.63 -4.04
CA GLY A 77 24.81 -5.84 -3.15
C GLY A 77 25.84 -6.79 -3.74
N LEU A 78 25.40 -7.94 -4.25
CA LEU A 78 26.28 -8.95 -4.85
C LEU A 78 27.05 -8.45 -6.07
N ALA A 79 26.40 -7.67 -6.93
CA ALA A 79 27.04 -7.06 -8.11
C ALA A 79 28.21 -6.14 -7.74
N ASN A 80 28.16 -5.54 -6.55
CA ASN A 80 29.18 -4.61 -6.04
C ASN A 80 30.06 -5.20 -4.91
N SER A 81 29.92 -6.49 -4.60
CA SER A 81 30.64 -7.18 -3.53
C SER A 81 32.17 -7.02 -3.56
N LYS A 82 32.76 -6.92 -4.75
CA LYS A 82 34.21 -6.75 -4.94
C LYS A 82 34.73 -5.34 -4.68
N ARG A 83 33.85 -4.37 -4.52
CA ARG A 83 34.19 -2.94 -4.36
C ARG A 83 34.33 -2.52 -2.89
N GLY A 84 34.24 -3.48 -1.97
CA GLY A 84 34.35 -3.26 -0.52
C GLY A 84 33.00 -3.09 0.17
N ARG A 85 33.02 -3.24 1.50
CA ARG A 85 31.83 -3.23 2.37
C ARG A 85 30.97 -1.98 2.24
N GLU A 86 31.58 -0.80 2.24
CA GLU A 86 30.85 0.48 2.21
C GLU A 86 30.10 0.67 0.88
N ILE A 87 30.76 0.44 -0.26
CA ILE A 87 30.11 0.53 -1.58
C ILE A 87 28.98 -0.50 -1.72
N MET A 88 29.17 -1.70 -1.16
CA MET A 88 28.13 -2.73 -1.16
C MET A 88 26.89 -2.31 -0.36
N LYS A 89 27.08 -1.73 0.83
CA LYS A 89 25.98 -1.19 1.66
C LYS A 89 25.25 -0.06 0.94
N GLU A 90 25.98 0.91 0.38
CA GLU A 90 25.39 2.03 -0.34
C GLU A 90 24.51 1.55 -1.52
N CYS A 91 24.99 0.57 -2.28
CA CYS A 91 24.21 -0.03 -3.38
C CYS A 91 22.95 -0.78 -2.89
N ILE A 92 23.04 -1.42 -1.72
CA ILE A 92 21.91 -2.10 -1.06
C ILE A 92 20.88 -1.07 -0.62
N GLU A 93 21.30 0.01 0.04
CA GLU A 93 20.42 1.08 0.51
C GLU A 93 19.71 1.77 -0.65
N GLU A 94 20.42 2.05 -1.75
CA GLU A 94 19.83 2.64 -2.95
C GLU A 94 18.78 1.71 -3.60
N ALA A 95 19.05 0.41 -3.65
CA ALA A 95 18.10 -0.57 -4.15
C ALA A 95 16.90 -0.74 -3.21
N ALA A 96 17.14 -0.79 -1.90
CA ALA A 96 16.09 -0.88 -0.88
C ALA A 96 15.15 0.31 -0.96
N ALA A 97 15.68 1.54 -1.08
CA ALA A 97 14.86 2.74 -1.22
C ALA A 97 13.90 2.69 -2.42
N ARG A 98 14.37 2.18 -3.57
CA ARG A 98 13.51 1.95 -4.75
C ARG A 98 12.42 0.92 -4.48
N VAL A 99 12.80 -0.21 -3.89
CA VAL A 99 11.88 -1.30 -3.57
C VAL A 99 10.80 -0.84 -2.57
N VAL A 100 11.19 -0.15 -1.50
CA VAL A 100 10.25 0.40 -0.50
C VAL A 100 9.25 1.33 -1.18
N HIS A 101 9.74 2.24 -2.04
CA HIS A 101 8.88 3.15 -2.76
C HIS A 101 7.81 2.43 -3.62
N ASP A 102 8.18 1.33 -4.28
CA ASP A 102 7.25 0.52 -5.08
C ASP A 102 6.22 -0.24 -4.22
N LEU A 103 6.64 -0.72 -3.05
CA LEU A 103 5.75 -1.35 -2.07
C LEU A 103 4.71 -0.35 -1.51
N GLU A 104 5.06 0.94 -1.42
CA GLU A 104 4.18 2.01 -0.90
C GLU A 104 3.29 2.67 -1.96
N ARG A 105 3.62 2.55 -3.26
CA ARG A 105 3.04 3.35 -4.36
C ARG A 105 1.51 3.47 -4.40
N TYR A 106 0.74 2.46 -3.97
CA TYR A 106 -0.73 2.53 -3.91
C TYR A 106 -1.30 2.80 -2.52
N LEU A 107 -0.48 2.71 -1.46
CA LEU A 107 -0.91 3.02 -0.10
C LEU A 107 -1.19 4.52 0.04
N ASN A 108 -0.35 5.38 -0.54
CA ASN A 108 -0.58 6.83 -0.54
C ASN A 108 -1.93 7.22 -1.16
N ALA A 109 -2.31 6.56 -2.27
CA ALA A 109 -3.62 6.76 -2.89
C ALA A 109 -4.76 6.29 -1.98
N LEU A 110 -4.62 5.13 -1.32
CA LEU A 110 -5.61 4.63 -0.37
C LEU A 110 -5.78 5.57 0.84
N GLY A 111 -4.69 6.11 1.38
CA GLY A 111 -4.70 7.11 2.44
C GLY A 111 -5.37 8.42 2.00
N THR A 112 -5.13 8.84 0.76
CA THR A 112 -5.79 10.02 0.16
C THR A 112 -7.30 9.80 0.04
N ILE A 113 -7.74 8.62 -0.42
CA ILE A 113 -9.18 8.27 -0.48
C ILE A 113 -9.80 8.28 0.91
N ALA A 114 -9.10 7.72 1.90
CA ALA A 114 -9.55 7.72 3.30
C ALA A 114 -9.76 9.15 3.85
N GLY A 115 -8.93 10.10 3.43
CA GLY A 115 -9.06 11.51 3.81
C GLY A 115 -10.14 12.27 3.04
N ILE A 116 -10.29 12.03 1.73
CA ILE A 116 -11.20 12.80 0.86
C ILE A 116 -12.64 12.26 0.92
N ALA A 117 -12.86 10.97 1.10
CA ALA A 117 -14.21 10.38 1.09
C ALA A 117 -15.17 11.00 2.14
N PRO A 118 -14.77 11.27 3.41
CA PRO A 118 -15.61 11.99 4.36
C PRO A 118 -15.89 13.44 3.94
N LEU A 119 -14.90 14.11 3.34
CA LEU A 119 -15.02 15.50 2.88
C LEU A 119 -16.01 15.59 1.70
N LEU A 120 -16.03 14.61 0.80
CA LEU A 120 -17.06 14.49 -0.23
C LEU A 120 -18.45 14.27 0.39
N GLY A 121 -18.55 13.45 1.42
CA GLY A 121 -19.79 13.24 2.17
C GLY A 121 -20.31 14.52 2.83
N LEU A 122 -19.42 15.32 3.43
CA LEU A 122 -19.70 16.63 4.01
C LEU A 122 -20.06 17.67 2.95
N LEU A 123 -19.39 17.67 1.80
CA LEU A 123 -19.76 18.53 0.68
C LEU A 123 -21.19 18.21 0.20
N GLY A 124 -21.56 16.93 0.19
CA GLY A 124 -22.92 16.47 -0.07
C GLY A 124 -23.97 17.08 0.86
N THR A 125 -23.68 17.20 2.16
CA THR A 125 -24.61 17.83 3.09
C THR A 125 -24.72 19.33 2.86
N VAL A 126 -23.58 20.01 2.63
CA VAL A 126 -23.59 21.45 2.34
C VAL A 126 -24.42 21.76 1.11
N LEU A 127 -24.21 21.03 0.00
CA LEU A 127 -25.00 21.23 -1.22
C LEU A 127 -26.48 20.89 -1.02
N GLY A 128 -26.79 19.81 -0.30
CA GLY A 128 -28.18 19.46 0.02
C GLY A 128 -28.89 20.55 0.82
N MET A 129 -28.21 21.15 1.81
CA MET A 129 -28.77 22.27 2.56
C MET A 129 -28.96 23.53 1.70
N ILE A 130 -28.03 23.83 0.78
CA ILE A 130 -28.17 24.94 -0.17
C ILE A 130 -29.41 24.75 -1.07
N GLU A 131 -29.60 23.54 -1.62
CA GLU A 131 -30.79 23.21 -2.43
C GLU A 131 -32.08 23.46 -1.64
N ILE A 132 -32.15 22.99 -0.39
CA ILE A 132 -33.29 23.18 0.50
C ILE A 132 -33.59 24.67 0.72
N PHE A 133 -32.60 25.46 1.14
CA PHE A 133 -32.81 26.89 1.41
C PHE A 133 -33.18 27.68 0.16
N SER A 134 -32.61 27.34 -1.00
CA SER A 134 -32.95 27.97 -2.28
C SER A 134 -34.42 27.71 -2.68
N SER A 135 -34.93 26.51 -2.42
CA SER A 135 -36.32 26.15 -2.74
C SER A 135 -37.34 26.92 -1.90
N PHE A 136 -37.03 27.17 -0.62
CA PHE A 136 -37.92 27.94 0.27
C PHE A 136 -38.05 29.41 -0.12
N MET A 137 -36.97 30.03 -0.61
CA MET A 137 -37.01 31.43 -1.05
C MET A 137 -37.91 31.63 -2.27
N GLY A 138 -38.08 30.61 -3.13
CA GLY A 138 -38.88 30.68 -4.34
C GLY A 138 -40.37 30.38 -4.16
N SER A 139 -40.75 29.56 -3.16
CA SER A 139 -42.13 29.06 -3.00
C SER A 139 -42.94 29.76 -1.90
N GLY A 140 -42.32 30.58 -1.05
CA GLY A 140 -42.99 31.36 0.00
C GLY A 140 -43.65 30.55 1.14
N MET A 141 -43.74 29.23 1.00
CA MET A 141 -44.35 28.32 1.98
C MET A 141 -43.45 27.11 2.21
N ALA A 142 -43.21 26.79 3.48
CA ALA A 142 -42.35 25.68 3.85
C ALA A 142 -43.08 24.33 3.70
N ASN A 143 -42.76 23.56 2.65
CA ASN A 143 -43.27 22.21 2.49
C ASN A 143 -42.44 21.22 3.33
N ALA A 144 -42.96 20.85 4.51
CA ALA A 144 -42.30 19.90 5.43
C ALA A 144 -41.82 18.58 4.75
N PRO A 145 -42.55 17.97 3.80
CA PRO A 145 -42.06 16.77 3.10
C PRO A 145 -40.82 17.02 2.22
N GLN A 146 -40.73 18.18 1.56
CA GLN A 146 -39.58 18.55 0.73
C GLN A 146 -38.34 18.80 1.60
N LEU A 147 -38.52 19.46 2.75
CA LEU A 147 -37.46 19.66 3.73
C LEU A 147 -36.88 18.33 4.22
N ALA A 148 -37.75 17.41 4.64
CA ALA A 148 -37.34 16.10 5.14
C ALA A 148 -36.58 15.29 4.08
N GLY A 149 -37.01 15.35 2.81
CA GLY A 149 -36.33 14.70 1.70
C GLY A 149 -34.91 15.23 1.46
N GLY A 150 -34.72 16.55 1.46
CA GLY A 150 -33.41 17.17 1.28
C GLY A 150 -32.44 16.86 2.43
N ILE A 151 -32.91 16.92 3.68
CA ILE A 151 -32.10 16.56 4.86
C ILE A 151 -31.70 15.08 4.80
N SER A 152 -32.63 14.20 4.43
CA SER A 152 -32.34 12.76 4.27
C SER A 152 -31.26 12.52 3.20
N LYS A 153 -31.37 13.14 2.03
CA LYS A 153 -30.36 13.10 0.95
C LYS A 153 -28.98 13.56 1.44
N ALA A 154 -28.93 14.66 2.17
CA ALA A 154 -27.71 15.20 2.76
C ALA A 154 -27.05 14.17 3.70
N LEU A 155 -27.80 13.64 4.66
CA LEU A 155 -27.30 12.66 5.64
C LEU A 155 -26.83 11.35 5.00
N ILE A 156 -27.56 10.85 4.00
CA ILE A 156 -27.17 9.64 3.25
C ILE A 156 -25.81 9.82 2.58
N THR A 157 -25.54 11.01 2.02
CA THR A 157 -24.28 11.29 1.32
C THR A 157 -23.10 11.30 2.30
N THR A 158 -23.27 11.86 3.50
CA THR A 158 -22.25 11.78 4.56
C THR A 158 -22.03 10.35 5.03
N ALA A 159 -23.11 9.60 5.28
CA ALA A 159 -23.00 8.21 5.70
C ALA A 159 -22.26 7.36 4.66
N ALA A 160 -22.51 7.59 3.36
CA ALA A 160 -21.80 6.93 2.27
C ALA A 160 -20.30 7.27 2.26
N GLY A 161 -19.94 8.54 2.43
CA GLY A 161 -18.54 8.97 2.51
C GLY A 161 -17.79 8.29 3.67
N LEU A 162 -18.42 8.21 4.84
CA LEU A 162 -17.86 7.52 6.01
C LEU A 162 -17.74 6.01 5.81
N MET A 163 -18.72 5.38 5.17
CA MET A 163 -18.71 3.95 4.88
C MET A 163 -17.55 3.54 3.96
N VAL A 164 -17.08 4.45 3.10
CA VAL A 164 -15.89 4.23 2.26
C VAL A 164 -14.61 4.57 3.03
N ALA A 165 -14.61 5.67 3.78
CA ALA A 165 -13.42 6.16 4.47
C ALA A 165 -12.93 5.24 5.59
N ILE A 166 -13.84 4.68 6.39
CA ILE A 166 -13.49 3.86 7.55
C ILE A 166 -12.70 2.60 7.12
N PRO A 167 -13.19 1.76 6.17
CA PRO A 167 -12.41 0.64 5.68
C PRO A 167 -11.11 1.08 5.00
N ALA A 168 -11.14 2.14 4.18
CA ALA A 168 -9.94 2.62 3.48
C ALA A 168 -8.84 3.02 4.48
N LEU A 169 -9.19 3.74 5.55
CA LEU A 169 -8.25 4.13 6.59
C LEU A 169 -7.69 2.94 7.36
N PHE A 170 -8.55 1.97 7.71
CA PHE A 170 -8.14 0.75 8.39
C PHE A 170 -7.12 -0.03 7.55
N PHE A 171 -7.44 -0.30 6.28
CA PHE A 171 -6.55 -1.03 5.40
C PHE A 171 -5.29 -0.26 5.05
N HIS A 172 -5.36 1.07 4.92
CA HIS A 172 -4.16 1.89 4.77
C HIS A 172 -3.20 1.67 5.93
N ARG A 173 -3.67 1.81 7.17
CA ARG A 173 -2.84 1.59 8.37
C ARG A 173 -2.30 0.17 8.47
N PHE A 174 -3.15 -0.83 8.19
CA PHE A 174 -2.78 -2.24 8.23
C PHE A 174 -1.70 -2.58 7.19
N LEU A 175 -1.89 -2.16 5.94
CA LEU A 175 -0.96 -2.45 4.85
C LEU A 175 0.33 -1.65 4.99
N SER A 176 0.30 -0.40 5.47
CA SER A 176 1.52 0.36 5.78
C SER A 176 2.37 -0.37 6.81
N ARG A 177 1.77 -0.80 7.93
CA ARG A 177 2.49 -1.60 8.94
C ARG A 177 3.06 -2.89 8.35
N ARG A 178 2.33 -3.52 7.43
CA ARG A 178 2.79 -4.72 6.73
C ARG A 178 4.01 -4.44 5.84
N VAL A 179 4.05 -3.30 5.15
CA VAL A 179 5.22 -2.86 4.40
C VAL A 179 6.40 -2.65 5.35
N ASP A 180 6.20 -1.95 6.46
CA ASP A 180 7.26 -1.73 7.46
C ASP A 180 7.88 -3.05 7.95
N GLU A 181 7.05 -4.04 8.29
CA GLU A 181 7.51 -5.38 8.68
C GLU A 181 8.34 -6.07 7.59
N LEU A 182 7.93 -5.94 6.32
CA LEU A 182 8.65 -6.52 5.19
C LEU A 182 9.98 -5.80 4.94
N VAL A 183 10.01 -4.48 5.08
CA VAL A 183 11.23 -3.67 4.94
C VAL A 183 12.26 -4.08 5.98
N VAL A 184 11.88 -4.14 7.25
CA VAL A 184 12.77 -4.61 8.33
C VAL A 184 13.30 -6.02 8.05
N GLY A 185 12.44 -6.92 7.57
CA GLY A 185 12.87 -8.26 7.17
C GLY A 185 13.90 -8.24 6.03
N MET A 186 13.68 -7.42 4.99
CA MET A 186 14.63 -7.29 3.88
C MET A 186 15.97 -6.70 4.31
N GLU A 187 15.96 -5.70 5.19
CA GLU A 187 17.17 -5.08 5.73
C GLU A 187 18.00 -6.09 6.53
N GLN A 188 17.36 -6.89 7.39
CA GLN A 188 18.05 -7.95 8.14
C GLN A 188 18.73 -8.95 7.21
N GLU A 189 18.05 -9.37 6.15
CA GLU A 189 18.63 -10.32 5.19
C GLU A 189 19.76 -9.70 4.36
N ALA A 190 19.65 -8.42 4.00
CA ALA A 190 20.71 -7.70 3.31
C ALA A 190 21.95 -7.50 4.19
N ILE A 191 21.78 -7.23 5.48
CA ILE A 191 22.90 -7.13 6.45
C ILE A 191 23.63 -8.47 6.58
N LYS A 192 22.89 -9.59 6.72
CA LYS A 192 23.51 -10.93 6.76
C LYS A 192 24.33 -11.21 5.50
N LEU A 193 23.85 -10.80 4.33
CA LEU A 193 24.60 -10.93 3.08
C LEU A 193 25.93 -10.16 3.15
N VAL A 194 25.92 -8.90 3.63
CA VAL A 194 27.14 -8.10 3.77
C VAL A 194 28.14 -8.76 4.72
N GLU A 195 27.69 -9.24 5.88
CA GLU A 195 28.55 -9.90 6.87
C GLU A 195 29.24 -11.14 6.30
N VAL A 196 28.49 -11.97 5.58
CA VAL A 196 29.00 -13.21 4.98
C VAL A 196 29.96 -12.93 3.83
N VAL A 197 29.66 -11.96 2.98
CA VAL A 197 30.47 -11.65 1.78
C VAL A 197 31.75 -10.90 2.14
N GLN A 198 31.70 -10.02 3.14
CA GLN A 198 32.86 -9.22 3.56
C GLN A 198 33.64 -9.84 4.73
N GLY A 199 33.20 -10.99 5.25
CA GLY A 199 34.00 -11.86 6.11
C GLY A 199 33.98 -11.54 7.61
N ASP A 200 32.90 -10.97 8.15
CA ASP A 200 32.82 -10.58 9.57
C ASP A 200 32.18 -11.66 10.49
N ARG A 201 31.62 -12.75 9.95
CA ARG A 201 31.06 -13.88 10.74
C ARG A 201 30.91 -15.18 9.91
N ASP A 202 31.45 -16.29 10.42
CA ASP A 202 30.91 -17.63 10.11
C ASP A 202 29.51 -17.70 10.73
N VAL A 203 28.47 -17.54 9.92
CA VAL A 203 27.07 -17.59 10.38
C VAL A 203 26.70 -19.06 10.63
N ASP A 204 26.55 -19.44 11.90
CA ASP A 204 26.08 -20.76 12.31
C ASP A 204 24.58 -20.91 12.02
N LEU A 205 24.24 -21.52 10.88
CA LEU A 205 22.87 -21.74 10.41
C LEU A 205 22.20 -22.96 11.05
N SER A 206 22.52 -23.28 12.31
CA SER A 206 22.01 -24.48 12.99
C SER A 206 20.59 -24.32 13.58
N GLU A 207 20.00 -23.12 13.61
CA GLU A 207 18.61 -22.94 14.06
C GLU A 207 17.61 -23.16 12.92
N GLY A 208 17.44 -24.43 12.55
CA GLY A 208 16.48 -24.83 11.53
C GLY A 208 16.45 -26.34 11.29
N ARG A 209 16.22 -27.12 12.35
CA ARG A 209 15.85 -28.53 12.26
C ARG A 209 14.65 -28.82 13.18
N PRO A 210 13.79 -29.77 12.76
CA PRO A 210 12.33 -29.70 12.85
C PRO A 210 11.74 -29.76 14.25
#